data_AF-H6SL10-F1
#
_entry.id   AF-H6SL10-F1
#
_cell.length_a   1.000
_cell.length_b   1.000
_cell.length_c   1.000
_cell.angle_alpha   90.00
_cell.angle_beta   90.00
_cell.angle_gamma   90.00
#
_symmetry.space_group_name_H-M   'P 1'
#
loop_
_entity.id
_entity.type
_entity.pdbx_description
1 polymer ?
#
loop_
_entity_poly.entity_id
_entity_poly.type
_entity_poly.pdbx_seq_one_letter_code
_entity_poly.pdbx_strand_id
1 'polypeptide(L)'
;MHIEDGEEPPEVCIAPPLSPALTRYVEAFHYLSSDRPVGMDVGAIPTSAILAFAREIDGVAGRRELLLYLRMVRAIDDEFLRARRASAEKEREKR
;
A
#
# COMPACT_ATOMS: atom_id res chain seq x y z
N MET A 1 -38.90 2.93 20.64
CA MET A 1 -37.47 2.59 20.52
C MET A 1 -37.23 2.28 19.06
N HIS A 2 -36.58 3.19 18.35
CA HIS A 2 -36.20 2.99 16.96
C HIS A 2 -35.05 1.98 16.94
N ILE A 3 -35.22 0.92 16.16
CA ILE A 3 -34.17 -0.05 15.88
C ILE A 3 -33.31 0.63 14.81
N GLU A 4 -32.11 1.07 15.19
CA GLU A 4 -31.11 1.55 14.24
C GLU A 4 -30.78 0.40 13.29
N ASP A 5 -30.89 0.66 11.99
CA ASP A 5 -30.52 -0.28 10.93
C ASP A 5 -29.12 -0.82 11.22
N GLY A 6 -29.07 -2.10 11.60
CA GLY A 6 -27.84 -2.83 11.82
C GLY A 6 -27.18 -3.07 10.46
N GLU A 7 -26.40 -2.10 10.01
CA GLU A 7 -25.46 -2.32 8.91
C GLU A 7 -24.47 -3.40 9.39
N GLU A 8 -24.61 -4.61 8.87
CA GLU A 8 -23.72 -5.73 9.20
C GLU A 8 -22.28 -5.27 8.97
N PRO A 9 -21.38 -5.40 9.96
CA PRO A 9 -20.00 -5.02 9.77
C PRO A 9 -19.47 -5.82 8.56
N PRO A 10 -18.78 -5.16 7.62
CA PRO A 10 -18.29 -5.83 6.43
C PRO A 10 -17.51 -7.07 6.85
N GLU A 11 -17.77 -8.21 6.19
CA GLU A 11 -17.05 -9.45 6.45
C GLU A 11 -15.55 -9.14 6.50
N VAL A 12 -14.95 -9.33 7.68
CA VAL A 12 -13.53 -9.09 7.87
C VAL A 12 -12.82 -10.12 7.00
N CYS A 13 -12.37 -9.70 5.82
CA CYS A 13 -11.57 -10.53 4.96
C CYS A 13 -10.23 -10.76 5.68
N ILE A 14 -10.12 -11.90 6.37
CA ILE A 14 -8.90 -12.30 7.05
C ILE A 14 -7.90 -12.65 5.94
N ALA A 15 -7.01 -11.70 5.65
CA ALA A 15 -5.92 -11.95 4.71
C ALA A 15 -5.08 -13.12 5.24
N PRO A 16 -4.63 -14.04 4.36
CA PRO A 16 -3.74 -15.10 4.77
C PRO A 16 -2.46 -14.52 5.40
N PRO A 17 -1.86 -15.19 6.41
CA PRO A 17 -0.67 -14.69 7.07
C PRO A 17 0.47 -14.51 6.06
N LEU A 18 1.06 -13.32 6.07
CA LEU A 18 2.24 -13.01 5.27
C LEU A 18 3.45 -13.75 5.84
N SER A 19 4.34 -14.18 4.95
CA SER A 19 5.62 -14.73 5.40
C SER A 19 6.41 -13.63 6.14
N PRO A 20 7.15 -13.97 7.21
CA PRO A 20 7.90 -12.97 7.98
C PRO A 20 8.87 -12.15 7.13
N ALA A 21 9.42 -12.75 6.07
CA ALA A 21 10.32 -12.08 5.14
C ALA A 21 9.65 -10.98 4.30
N LEU A 22 8.32 -11.06 4.11
CA LEU A 22 7.54 -10.11 3.33
C LEU A 22 6.91 -9.01 4.20
N THR A 23 6.66 -9.29 5.48
CA THR A 23 6.02 -8.37 6.43
C THR A 23 6.65 -6.98 6.40
N ARG A 24 7.98 -6.90 6.46
CA ARG A 24 8.70 -5.60 6.46
C ARG A 24 8.38 -4.72 5.25
N TYR A 25 8.17 -5.31 4.07
CA TYR A 25 7.89 -4.53 2.86
C TYR A 25 6.45 -4.02 2.84
N VAL A 26 5.52 -4.79 3.44
CA VAL A 26 4.12 -4.39 3.61
C VAL A 26 4.02 -3.28 4.66
N GLU A 27 4.75 -3.39 5.77
CA GLU A 27 4.86 -2.34 6.78
C GLU A 27 5.44 -1.04 6.19
N ALA A 28 6.52 -1.14 5.41
CA ALA A 28 7.10 0.00 4.70
C ALA A 28 6.10 0.63 3.73
N PHE A 29 5.34 -0.17 2.97
CA PHE A 29 4.28 0.33 2.09
C PHE A 29 3.22 1.12 2.87
N HIS A 30 2.78 0.60 4.02
CA HIS A 30 1.78 1.30 4.85
C HIS A 30 2.33 2.59 5.42
N TYR A 31 3.56 2.57 5.93
CA TYR A 31 4.23 3.77 6.45
C TYR A 31 4.39 4.84 5.38
N LEU A 32 4.92 4.47 4.22
CA LEU A 32 5.21 5.39 3.11
C LEU A 32 3.97 5.85 2.34
N SER A 33 2.79 5.30 2.65
CA SER A 33 1.56 5.70 1.96
C SER A 33 1.14 7.14 2.24
N SER A 34 1.59 7.75 3.35
CA SER A 34 1.40 9.18 3.62
C SER A 34 2.22 10.09 2.69
N ASP A 35 3.32 9.58 2.14
CA ASP A 35 4.27 10.37 1.33
C ASP A 35 3.86 10.43 -0.14
N ARG A 36 2.72 9.81 -0.47
CA ARG A 36 2.18 9.81 -1.83
C ARG A 36 1.81 11.23 -2.23
N PRO A 37 2.14 11.64 -3.47
CA PRO A 37 1.61 12.88 -4.00
C PRO A 37 0.09 12.75 -4.15
N VAL A 38 -0.63 13.73 -3.62
CA VAL A 38 -2.09 13.85 -3.74
C VAL A 38 -2.40 14.91 -4.78
N GLY A 39 -3.16 14.53 -5.80
CA GLY A 39 -3.62 15.41 -6.88
C GLY A 39 -5.01 15.01 -7.35
N MET A 40 -5.24 15.00 -8.68
CA MET A 40 -6.49 14.48 -9.26
C MET A 40 -6.69 12.97 -9.06
N ASP A 41 -5.62 12.24 -8.75
CA ASP A 41 -5.61 10.82 -8.40
C ASP A 41 -4.47 10.53 -7.41
N VAL A 42 -4.49 9.34 -6.82
CA VAL A 42 -3.44 8.84 -5.93
C VAL A 42 -2.21 8.45 -6.75
N GLY A 43 -1.08 9.10 -6.47
CA GLY A 43 0.18 8.79 -7.14
C GLY A 43 0.97 7.65 -6.49
N ALA A 44 2.00 7.22 -7.21
CA ALA A 44 2.98 6.25 -6.73
C ALA A 44 3.84 6.83 -5.59
N ILE A 45 4.29 5.97 -4.67
CA ILE A 45 5.20 6.39 -3.60
C ILE A 45 6.50 6.88 -4.24
N PRO A 46 7.08 8.02 -3.84
CA PRO A 46 8.34 8.51 -4.39
C PRO A 46 9.50 7.52 -4.17
N THR A 47 10.33 7.29 -5.20
CA THR A 47 11.50 6.40 -5.08
C THR A 47 12.46 6.86 -3.99
N SER A 48 12.64 8.17 -3.84
CA SER A 48 13.47 8.77 -2.81
C SER A 48 12.98 8.42 -1.40
N ALA A 49 11.66 8.45 -1.16
CA ALA A 49 11.07 8.09 0.13
C ALA A 49 11.31 6.61 0.47
N ILE A 50 11.12 5.72 -0.51
CA ILE A 50 11.39 4.28 -0.33
C ILE A 50 12.87 4.03 0.02
N LEU A 51 13.79 4.69 -0.70
CA LEU A 51 15.23 4.52 -0.46
C LEU A 51 15.68 5.16 0.86
N ALA A 52 15.10 6.28 1.26
CA ALA A 52 15.37 6.91 2.54
C ALA A 52 14.91 6.00 3.69
N PHE A 53 13.65 5.53 3.64
CA PHE A 53 13.12 4.60 4.64
C PHE A 53 13.95 3.32 4.75
N ALA A 54 14.30 2.72 3.62
CA ALA A 54 15.12 1.52 3.60
C ALA A 54 16.47 1.71 4.33
N ARG A 55 17.08 2.89 4.21
CA ARG A 55 18.37 3.20 4.82
C ARG A 55 18.24 3.62 6.28
N GLU A 56 17.32 4.52 6.56
CA GLU A 56 17.24 5.26 7.82
C GLU A 56 16.43 4.51 8.87
N ILE A 57 15.43 3.73 8.45
CA ILE A 57 14.53 3.00 9.35
C ILE A 57 14.86 1.51 9.35
N ASP A 58 14.96 0.90 8.16
CA ASP A 58 15.19 -0.55 8.02
C ASP A 58 16.67 -0.96 7.99
N GLY A 59 17.60 0.02 8.06
CA GLY A 59 19.04 -0.23 8.18
C GLY A 59 19.69 -0.92 6.97
N VAL A 60 19.07 -0.84 5.79
CA VAL A 60 19.56 -1.47 4.56
C VAL A 60 20.72 -0.65 3.98
N ALA A 61 21.95 -1.14 4.15
CA ALA A 61 23.15 -0.45 3.66
C ALA A 61 23.63 -0.93 2.28
N GLY A 62 23.42 -2.21 1.97
CA GLY A 62 23.97 -2.82 0.76
C GLY A 62 23.20 -2.45 -0.50
N ARG A 63 23.93 -2.18 -1.59
CA ARG A 63 23.33 -1.73 -2.86
C ARG A 63 22.33 -2.75 -3.42
N ARG A 64 22.65 -4.05 -3.36
CA ARG A 64 21.78 -5.11 -3.88
C ARG A 64 20.51 -5.23 -3.04
N GLU A 65 20.65 -5.15 -1.74
CA GLU A 65 19.55 -5.18 -0.78
C GLU A 65 18.64 -3.96 -0.96
N LEU A 66 19.20 -2.76 -1.19
CA LEU A 66 18.43 -1.55 -1.48
C LEU A 66 17.62 -1.68 -2.78
N LEU A 67 18.22 -2.25 -3.84
CA LEU A 67 17.52 -2.48 -5.09
C LEU A 67 16.40 -3.52 -4.93
N LEU A 68 16.64 -4.58 -4.17
CA LEU A 68 15.62 -5.57 -3.83
C LEU A 68 14.49 -4.92 -3.03
N TYR A 69 14.84 -4.12 -2.02
CA TYR A 69 13.89 -3.41 -1.17
C TYR A 69 12.96 -2.51 -2.00
N LEU A 70 13.56 -1.66 -2.84
CA LEU A 70 12.82 -0.80 -3.76
C LEU A 70 11.89 -1.61 -4.65
N ARG A 71 12.37 -2.73 -5.21
CA ARG A 71 11.56 -3.60 -6.08
C ARG A 71 10.37 -4.21 -5.33
N MET A 72 10.55 -4.65 -4.10
CA MET A 72 9.48 -5.26 -3.31
C MET A 72 8.40 -4.24 -2.95
N VAL A 73 8.78 -3.06 -2.47
CA VAL A 73 7.81 -2.00 -2.15
C VAL A 73 7.09 -1.51 -3.41
N ARG A 74 7.80 -1.38 -4.54
CA ARG A 74 7.20 -1.03 -5.84
C ARG A 74 6.18 -2.04 -6.31
N ALA A 75 6.44 -3.33 -6.17
CA ALA A 75 5.50 -4.36 -6.58
C ALA A 75 4.17 -4.26 -5.80
N ILE A 76 4.23 -3.95 -4.50
CA ILE A 76 3.04 -3.73 -3.67
C ILE A 76 2.32 -2.44 -4.09
N ASP A 77 3.09 -1.36 -4.31
CA ASP A 77 2.57 -0.07 -4.74
C ASP A 77 1.84 -0.15 -6.09
N ASP A 78 2.43 -0.83 -7.07
CA ASP A 78 1.87 -0.99 -8.42
C ASP A 78 0.55 -1.76 -8.38
N GLU A 79 0.46 -2.81 -7.56
CA GLU A 79 -0.78 -3.58 -7.40
C GLU A 79 -1.87 -2.77 -6.69
N PHE A 80 -1.51 -1.98 -5.68
CA PHE A 80 -2.43 -1.03 -5.04
C PHE A 80 -2.99 -0.01 -6.04
N LEU A 81 -2.13 0.61 -6.86
CA LEU A 81 -2.55 1.57 -7.88
C LEU A 81 -3.39 0.93 -8.98
N ARG A 82 -3.13 -0.34 -9.33
CA ARG A 82 -3.98 -1.11 -10.24
C ARG A 82 -5.37 -1.32 -9.65
N ALA A 83 -5.45 -1.78 -8.41
CA ALA A 83 -6.73 -2.00 -7.73
C ALA A 83 -7.53 -0.69 -7.58
N ARG A 84 -6.86 0.42 -7.23
CA ARG A 84 -7.49 1.75 -7.13
C ARG A 84 -8.09 2.22 -8.44
N ARG A 85 -7.35 2.08 -9.55
CA ARG A 85 -7.84 2.45 -10.89
C ARG A 85 -9.06 1.63 -11.30
N ALA A 86 -9.02 0.31 -11.06
CA ALA A 86 -10.14 -0.58 -11.35
C ALA A 86 -11.40 -0.21 -10.54
N SER A 87 -11.24 0.18 -9.26
CA SER A 87 -12.37 0.64 -8.45
C SER A 87 -12.92 1.99 -8.93
N ALA A 88 -12.06 2.94 -9.28
CA ALA A 88 -12.47 4.25 -9.78
C ALA A 88 -13.24 4.15 -11.11
N GLU A 89 -12.86 3.21 -11.99
CA GLU A 89 -13.57 2.93 -13.24
C GLU A 89 -14.98 2.38 -12.98
N LYS A 90 -15.11 1.38 -12.08
CA LYS A 90 -16.41 0.84 -11.67
C LYS A 90 -17.34 1.88 -11.06
N GLU A 91 -16.80 2.85 -10.32
CA GLU A 91 -17.61 3.94 -9.75
C GLU A 91 -18.11 4.92 -10.82
N ARG A 92 -17.35 5.12 -11.91
CA ARG A 92 -17.78 5.97 -13.04
C ARG A 92 -18.87 5.31 -13.86
N GLU A 93 -18.80 4.00 -14.08
CA GLU A 93 -19.84 3.23 -14.81
C GLU A 93 -21.19 3.19 -14.09
N LYS A 94 -21.20 3.40 -12.77
CA LYS A 94 -22.42 3.43 -11.95
C LYS A 94 -23.11 4.80 -11.90
N ARG A 95 -22.47 5.86 -12.41
CA ARG A 95 -22.99 7.24 -12.41
C ARG A 95 -23.61 7.60 -13.75
#